data_AF-A0A850JH48-F1
#
_entry.id   AF-A0A850JH48-F1
#
_cell.length_a   1.000
_cell.length_b   1.000
_cell.length_c   1.000
_cell.angle_alpha   90.00
_cell.angle_beta   90.00
_cell.angle_gamma   90.00
#
_symmetry.space_group_name_H-M   'P 1'
#
loop_
_entity.id
_entity.type
_entity.pdbx_description
1 polymer ?
#
loop_
_entity_poly.entity_id
_entity_poly.type
_entity_poly.pdbx_seq_one_letter_code
_entity_poly.pdbx_strand_id
1 'polypeptide(L)'
;MTAAFGSKPALLKQVLDQALAGDDEPVPVADRPWFRPVWDAATPAGALDAYADVCTLIGGRAARIFETVRRAADAAPETAELWRTLRANRRAGARMVVDHLVVLGPLRPGLGAGRAVDVLWTFNDPAHYDALVHEAGWPEPEFRDWLAGTMRAALLPGSA
;
A
#
# COMPACT_ATOMS: atom_id res chain seq x y z
N MET A 1 39.67 -2.46 -6.26
CA MET A 1 38.23 -2.29 -6.55
C MET A 1 37.46 -2.45 -5.25
N THR A 2 37.28 -1.36 -4.51
CA THR A 2 36.39 -1.34 -3.36
C THR A 2 34.96 -1.28 -3.89
N ALA A 3 34.19 -2.35 -3.72
CA ALA A 3 32.77 -2.34 -4.00
C ALA A 3 32.13 -1.18 -3.22
N ALA A 4 31.49 -0.26 -3.93
CA ALA A 4 30.81 0.88 -3.35
C ALA A 4 29.49 0.40 -2.72
N PHE A 5 29.57 -0.20 -1.53
CA PHE A 5 28.38 -0.34 -0.70
C PHE A 5 28.00 1.08 -0.25
N GLY A 6 26.89 1.59 -0.77
CA GLY A 6 26.32 2.87 -0.32
C GLY A 6 26.06 2.86 1.19
N SER A 7 25.75 4.03 1.77
CA SER A 7 25.41 4.10 3.20
C SER A 7 24.27 3.15 3.54
N LYS A 8 24.20 2.67 4.79
CA LYS A 8 23.12 1.76 5.25
C LYS A 8 21.71 2.28 4.89
N PRO A 9 21.39 3.59 5.00
CA PRO A 9 20.11 4.12 4.53
C PRO A 9 19.90 4.03 3.01
N ALA A 10 20.95 4.23 2.21
CA ALA A 10 20.86 4.12 0.75
C ALA A 10 20.59 2.68 0.31
N LEU A 11 21.26 1.71 0.93
CA LEU A 11 21.00 0.29 0.71
C LEU A 11 19.57 -0.09 1.14
N LEU A 12 19.12 0.38 2.31
CA LEU A 12 17.77 0.13 2.80
C LEU A 12 16.70 0.69 1.86
N LYS A 13 16.94 1.90 1.31
CA LYS A 13 16.07 2.49 0.29
C LYS A 13 16.01 1.62 -0.97
N GLN A 14 17.14 1.17 -1.50
CA GLN A 14 17.18 0.32 -2.69
C GLN A 14 16.45 -1.00 -2.50
N VAL A 15 16.70 -1.68 -1.38
CA VAL A 15 16.01 -2.94 -1.03
C VAL A 15 14.50 -2.72 -0.93
N LEU A 16 14.08 -1.59 -0.36
CA LEU A 16 12.68 -1.25 -0.24
C LEU A 16 12.01 -0.91 -1.57
N ASP A 17 12.66 -0.11 -2.41
CA ASP A 17 12.16 0.22 -3.75
C ASP A 17 11.95 -1.07 -4.56
N GLN A 18 12.92 -1.98 -4.54
CA GLN A 18 12.83 -3.28 -5.20
C GLN A 18 11.74 -4.17 -4.58
N ALA A 19 11.59 -4.19 -3.25
CA ALA A 19 10.54 -4.97 -2.58
C ALA A 19 9.12 -4.47 -2.92
N LEU A 20 8.95 -3.15 -3.05
CA LEU A 20 7.70 -2.53 -3.49
C LEU A 20 7.39 -2.83 -4.97
N ALA A 21 8.41 -2.79 -5.82
CA ALA A 21 8.31 -3.03 -7.26
C ALA A 21 8.15 -4.52 -7.63
N GLY A 22 8.81 -5.40 -6.89
CA GLY A 22 9.04 -6.81 -7.22
C GLY A 22 10.25 -7.08 -8.12
N ASP A 23 10.89 -6.03 -8.65
CA ASP A 23 12.08 -6.07 -9.53
C ASP A 23 12.79 -4.70 -9.50
N ASP A 24 13.85 -4.55 -10.29
CA ASP A 24 14.66 -3.33 -10.43
C ASP A 24 14.32 -2.50 -11.68
N GLU A 25 13.23 -2.81 -12.37
CA GLU A 25 12.81 -2.08 -13.57
C GLU A 25 12.32 -0.65 -13.21
N PRO A 26 12.61 0.37 -14.04
CA PRO A 26 12.23 1.76 -13.79
C PRO A 26 10.74 2.04 -14.08
N VAL A 27 9.86 1.14 -13.67
CA VAL A 27 8.40 1.24 -13.84
C VAL A 27 7.75 1.64 -12.51
N PRO A 28 7.00 2.76 -12.46
CA PRO A 28 6.25 3.15 -11.27
C PRO A 28 5.30 2.04 -10.82
N VAL A 29 5.13 1.86 -9.51
CA VAL A 29 4.28 0.79 -8.94
C VAL A 29 2.87 0.76 -9.53
N ALA A 30 2.26 1.94 -9.70
CA ALA A 30 0.92 2.09 -10.25
C ALA A 30 0.80 1.64 -11.72
N ASP A 31 1.90 1.63 -12.46
CA ASP A 31 1.94 1.29 -13.89
C ASP A 31 2.33 -0.17 -14.14
N ARG A 32 2.54 -0.96 -13.08
CA ARG A 32 2.98 -2.35 -13.19
C ARG A 32 1.83 -3.27 -13.60
N PRO A 33 2.10 -4.36 -14.36
CA PRO A 33 1.06 -5.28 -14.82
C PRO A 33 0.21 -5.88 -13.69
N TRP A 34 0.81 -6.15 -12.53
CA TRP A 34 0.09 -6.66 -11.36
C TRP A 34 -0.76 -5.60 -10.65
N PHE A 35 -0.57 -4.30 -10.94
CA PHE A 35 -1.42 -3.22 -10.45
C PHE A 35 -2.59 -2.96 -11.41
N ARG A 36 -2.41 -3.28 -12.70
CA ARG A 36 -3.37 -2.98 -13.77
C ARG A 36 -4.84 -3.36 -13.48
N PRO A 37 -5.16 -4.48 -12.80
CA PRO A 37 -6.55 -4.82 -12.46
C PRO A 37 -7.29 -3.74 -11.65
N VAL A 38 -6.58 -2.91 -10.88
CA VAL A 38 -7.18 -1.77 -10.15
C VAL A 38 -7.77 -0.75 -11.12
N TRP A 39 -7.09 -0.49 -12.24
CA TRP A 39 -7.47 0.50 -13.24
C TRP A 39 -8.47 -0.02 -14.27
N ASP A 40 -8.45 -1.33 -14.53
CA ASP A 40 -9.36 -1.98 -15.48
C ASP A 40 -10.70 -2.39 -14.86
N ALA A 41 -10.85 -2.22 -13.54
CA ALA A 41 -12.06 -2.55 -12.84
C ALA A 41 -13.26 -1.71 -13.33
N ALA A 42 -14.38 -2.39 -13.61
CA ALA A 42 -15.60 -1.73 -14.06
C ALA A 42 -16.44 -1.12 -12.93
N THR A 43 -16.15 -1.44 -11.66
CA THR A 43 -16.91 -0.99 -10.50
C THR A 43 -15.99 -0.56 -9.35
N PRO A 44 -16.43 0.36 -8.47
CA PRO A 44 -15.66 0.74 -7.28
C PRO A 44 -15.32 -0.46 -6.39
N ALA A 45 -16.24 -1.43 -6.29
CA ALA A 45 -16.00 -2.66 -5.52
C ALA A 45 -14.88 -3.50 -6.15
N GLY A 46 -14.93 -3.73 -7.47
CA GLY A 46 -13.88 -4.49 -8.17
C GLY A 46 -12.51 -3.81 -8.09
N ALA A 47 -12.47 -2.47 -8.14
CA ALA A 47 -11.22 -1.72 -7.97
C ALA A 47 -10.63 -1.90 -6.56
N LEU A 48 -11.47 -1.91 -5.52
CA LEU A 48 -11.02 -2.16 -4.14
C LEU A 48 -10.59 -3.61 -3.92
N ASP A 49 -11.22 -4.57 -4.58
CA ASP A 49 -10.84 -5.99 -4.53
C ASP A 49 -9.44 -6.17 -5.12
N ALA A 50 -9.22 -5.63 -6.33
CA ALA A 50 -7.91 -5.62 -6.96
C ALA A 50 -6.87 -4.85 -6.13
N TYR A 51 -7.27 -3.78 -5.45
CA TYR A 51 -6.35 -3.02 -4.60
C TYR A 51 -5.97 -3.77 -3.32
N ALA A 52 -6.87 -4.59 -2.78
CA ALA A 52 -6.55 -5.49 -1.68
C ALA A 52 -5.55 -6.57 -2.12
N ASP A 53 -5.65 -7.08 -3.34
CA ASP A 53 -4.65 -7.98 -3.92
C ASP A 53 -3.27 -7.29 -4.00
N VAL A 54 -3.23 -6.05 -4.47
CA VAL A 54 -2.00 -5.23 -4.49
C VAL A 54 -1.43 -5.03 -3.09
N CYS A 55 -2.25 -4.67 -2.11
CA CYS A 55 -1.80 -4.46 -0.73
C CYS A 55 -1.27 -5.75 -0.11
N THR A 56 -1.90 -6.88 -0.39
CA THR A 56 -1.46 -8.21 0.07
C THR A 56 -0.12 -8.58 -0.54
N LEU A 57 0.03 -8.41 -1.86
CA LEU A 57 1.27 -8.67 -2.58
C LEU A 57 2.45 -7.83 -2.05
N ILE A 58 2.22 -6.54 -1.86
CA ILE A 58 3.23 -5.62 -1.31
C ILE A 58 3.52 -5.96 0.15
N GLY A 59 2.48 -6.28 0.93
CA GLY A 59 2.62 -6.70 2.33
C GLY A 59 3.58 -7.88 2.48
N GLY A 60 3.37 -8.96 1.73
CA GLY A 60 4.24 -10.14 1.78
C GLY A 60 5.70 -9.88 1.37
N ARG A 61 5.95 -8.85 0.55
CA ARG A 61 7.31 -8.48 0.11
C ARG A 61 7.99 -7.48 1.04
N ALA A 62 7.25 -6.53 1.57
CA ALA A 62 7.81 -5.29 2.12
C ALA A 62 7.42 -5.01 3.58
N ALA A 63 6.47 -5.72 4.20
CA ALA A 63 5.99 -5.40 5.55
C ALA A 63 7.11 -5.33 6.60
N ARG A 64 8.00 -6.33 6.64
CA ARG A 64 9.13 -6.36 7.57
C ARG A 64 10.19 -5.28 7.29
N ILE A 65 10.36 -4.89 6.02
CA ILE A 65 11.27 -3.79 5.64
C ILE A 65 10.68 -2.45 6.09
N PHE A 66 9.38 -2.23 5.87
CA PHE A 66 8.66 -1.07 6.38
C PHE A 66 8.81 -0.93 7.89
N GLU A 67 8.62 -2.02 8.63
CA GLU A 67 8.77 -2.02 10.09
C GLU A 67 10.20 -1.71 10.52
N THR A 68 11.20 -2.23 9.80
CA THR A 68 12.61 -1.92 10.04
C THR A 68 12.90 -0.43 9.86
N VAL A 69 12.41 0.18 8.78
CA VAL A 69 12.54 1.62 8.52
C VAL A 69 11.83 2.43 9.61
N ARG A 70 10.62 2.03 10.00
CA ARG A 70 9.82 2.71 11.04
C ARG A 70 10.57 2.74 12.38
N ARG A 71 11.12 1.60 12.82
CA ARG A 71 11.91 1.52 14.06
C ARG A 71 13.18 2.36 14.01
N ALA A 72 13.80 2.43 12.84
CA ALA A 72 15.02 3.22 12.64
C ALA A 72 14.74 4.71 12.48
N ALA A 73 13.49 5.14 12.29
CA ALA A 73 13.14 6.53 11.98
C ALA A 73 13.56 7.51 13.10
N ASP A 74 13.54 7.08 14.36
CA ASP A 74 13.93 7.93 15.50
C ASP A 74 15.46 7.94 15.75
N ALA A 75 16.22 7.08 15.06
CA ALA A 75 17.65 6.88 15.31
C ALA A 75 18.55 7.80 14.47
N ALA A 76 18.12 8.22 13.28
CA ALA A 76 18.91 9.05 12.38
C ALA A 76 18.05 9.92 11.44
N PRO A 77 18.50 11.14 11.06
CA PRO A 77 17.76 12.00 10.14
C PRO A 77 17.44 11.36 8.78
N GLU A 78 18.35 10.55 8.25
CA GLU A 78 18.21 9.90 6.94
C GLU A 78 17.10 8.84 6.94
N THR A 79 16.99 8.06 8.02
CA THR A 79 15.91 7.06 8.17
C THR A 79 14.58 7.73 8.51
N ALA A 80 14.59 8.87 9.21
CA ALA A 80 13.41 9.70 9.40
C ALA A 80 12.87 10.27 8.08
N GLU A 81 13.75 10.75 7.19
CA GLU A 81 13.40 11.23 5.84
C GLU A 81 12.87 10.09 4.97
N LEU A 82 13.52 8.92 5.00
CA LEU A 82 13.03 7.73 4.30
C LEU A 82 11.62 7.35 4.77
N TRP A 83 11.38 7.33 6.08
CA TRP A 83 10.06 7.05 6.64
C TRP A 83 9.00 8.07 6.22
N ARG A 84 9.32 9.37 6.26
CA ARG A 84 8.44 10.44 5.77
C ARG A 84 8.08 10.26 4.29
N THR A 85 9.09 9.94 3.48
CA THR A 85 8.92 9.69 2.04
C THR A 85 7.98 8.51 1.78
N LEU A 86 8.16 7.40 2.49
CA LEU A 86 7.30 6.21 2.34
C LEU A 86 5.84 6.50 2.70
N ARG A 87 5.61 7.21 3.80
CA ARG A 87 4.26 7.62 4.21
C ARG A 87 3.62 8.54 3.17
N ALA A 88 4.38 9.50 2.63
CA ALA A 88 3.91 10.39 1.59
C ALA A 88 3.55 9.64 0.29
N ASN A 89 4.43 8.75 -0.16
CA ASN A 89 4.20 7.93 -1.36
C ASN A 89 2.96 7.05 -1.23
N ARG A 90 2.78 6.38 -0.08
CA ARG A 90 1.58 5.58 0.18
C ARG A 90 0.30 6.40 0.19
N ARG A 91 0.35 7.61 0.75
CA ARG A 91 -0.81 8.52 0.75
C ARG A 91 -1.12 9.05 -0.65
N ALA A 92 -0.10 9.30 -1.47
CA ALA A 92 -0.27 9.64 -2.89
C ALA A 92 -0.88 8.48 -3.68
N GLY A 93 -0.42 7.24 -3.46
CA GLY A 93 -1.03 6.04 -4.05
C GLY A 93 -2.50 5.85 -3.65
N ALA A 94 -2.82 6.03 -2.37
CA ALA A 94 -4.21 6.00 -1.89
C ALA A 94 -5.07 7.08 -2.58
N ARG A 95 -4.53 8.27 -2.81
CA ARG A 95 -5.22 9.33 -3.55
C ARG A 95 -5.55 8.92 -4.98
N MET A 96 -4.57 8.38 -5.72
CA MET A 96 -4.80 7.92 -7.10
C MET A 96 -5.93 6.89 -7.18
N VAL A 97 -5.97 5.94 -6.24
CA VAL A 97 -7.04 4.93 -6.21
C VAL A 97 -8.38 5.57 -5.86
N VAL A 98 -8.46 6.44 -4.85
CA VAL A 98 -9.72 7.12 -4.49
C VAL A 98 -10.25 7.99 -5.63
N ASP A 99 -9.38 8.72 -6.32
CA ASP A 99 -9.76 9.54 -7.48
C ASP A 99 -10.35 8.64 -8.58
N HIS A 100 -9.78 7.45 -8.80
CA HIS A 100 -10.33 6.45 -9.71
C HIS A 100 -11.68 5.89 -9.23
N LEU A 101 -11.86 5.60 -7.94
CA LEU A 101 -13.14 5.14 -7.38
C LEU A 101 -14.27 6.14 -7.62
N VAL A 102 -14.00 7.43 -7.46
CA VAL A 102 -14.98 8.51 -7.67
C VAL A 102 -15.43 8.59 -9.14
N VAL A 103 -14.56 8.24 -10.09
CA VAL A 103 -14.93 8.12 -11.51
C VAL A 103 -15.85 6.92 -11.76
N LEU A 104 -15.59 5.79 -11.08
CA LEU A 104 -16.36 4.55 -11.24
C LEU A 104 -17.72 4.59 -10.54
N GLY A 105 -17.89 5.38 -9.48
CA GLY A 105 -19.16 5.46 -8.78
C GLY A 105 -19.13 6.25 -7.47
N PRO A 106 -20.28 6.35 -6.79
CA PRO A 106 -20.39 7.12 -5.56
C PRO A 106 -19.63 6.46 -4.41
N LEU A 107 -19.00 7.29 -3.58
CA LEU A 107 -18.52 6.90 -2.25
C LEU A 107 -19.70 6.82 -1.26
N ARG A 108 -19.43 6.26 -0.08
CA ARG A 108 -20.37 6.20 1.05
C ARG A 108 -20.99 7.58 1.32
N PRO A 109 -22.31 7.70 1.56
CA PRO A 109 -22.95 8.97 1.87
C PRO A 109 -22.24 9.70 3.02
N GLY A 110 -21.99 11.00 2.83
CA GLY A 110 -21.28 11.84 3.80
C GLY A 110 -19.74 11.66 3.83
N LEU A 111 -19.16 10.76 3.03
CA LEU A 111 -17.72 10.59 2.92
C LEU A 111 -17.15 11.42 1.76
N GLY A 112 -16.46 12.52 2.09
CA GLY A 112 -15.73 13.30 1.09
C GLY A 112 -14.44 12.61 0.64
N ALA A 113 -14.01 12.88 -0.60
CA ALA A 113 -12.82 12.28 -1.22
C ALA A 113 -11.55 12.40 -0.35
N GLY A 114 -11.31 13.57 0.26
CA GLY A 114 -10.15 13.75 1.15
C GLY A 114 -10.14 12.79 2.35
N ARG A 115 -11.32 12.51 2.94
CA ARG A 115 -11.44 11.53 4.02
C ARG A 115 -11.36 10.10 3.52
N ALA A 116 -11.87 9.82 2.32
CA ALA A 116 -11.67 8.52 1.68
C ALA A 116 -10.18 8.22 1.46
N VAL A 117 -9.36 9.22 1.10
CA VAL A 117 -7.89 9.04 1.00
C VAL A 117 -7.28 8.68 2.36
N ASP A 118 -7.67 9.37 3.43
CA ASP A 118 -7.17 9.05 4.78
C ASP A 118 -7.53 7.62 5.19
N VAL A 119 -8.77 7.19 4.88
CA VAL A 119 -9.26 5.83 5.15
C VAL A 119 -8.47 4.80 4.34
N LEU A 120 -8.34 4.98 3.03
CA LEU A 120 -7.62 4.02 2.17
C LEU A 120 -6.12 3.99 2.47
N TRP A 121 -5.52 5.13 2.82
CA TRP A 121 -4.13 5.21 3.26
C TRP A 121 -3.89 4.44 4.56
N THR A 122 -4.88 4.39 5.45
CA THR A 122 -4.81 3.54 6.64
C THR A 122 -4.78 2.08 6.23
N PHE A 123 -5.71 1.64 5.38
CA PHE A 123 -5.79 0.23 4.98
C PHE A 123 -4.64 -0.25 4.09
N ASN A 124 -3.98 0.64 3.34
CA ASN A 124 -2.81 0.27 2.55
C ASN A 124 -1.52 0.16 3.38
N ASP A 125 -1.60 0.11 4.71
CA ASP A 125 -0.46 -0.09 5.59
C ASP A 125 0.06 -1.52 5.61
N PRO A 126 1.32 -1.76 5.18
CA PRO A 126 1.92 -3.09 5.33
C PRO A 126 1.98 -3.57 6.78
N ALA A 127 1.88 -2.68 7.78
CA ALA A 127 1.75 -3.08 9.18
C ALA A 127 0.51 -3.93 9.46
N HIS A 128 -0.57 -3.78 8.68
CA HIS A 128 -1.75 -4.65 8.80
C HIS A 128 -1.47 -6.08 8.34
N TYR A 129 -0.71 -6.24 7.25
CA TYR A 129 -0.25 -7.54 6.80
C TYR A 129 0.66 -8.16 7.87
N ASP A 130 1.59 -7.37 8.42
CA ASP A 130 2.51 -7.83 9.48
C ASP A 130 1.74 -8.39 10.70
N ALA A 131 0.78 -7.61 11.21
CA ALA A 131 0.00 -7.98 12.38
C ALA A 131 -0.92 -9.19 12.13
N LEU A 132 -1.63 -9.23 11.00
CA LEU A 132 -2.64 -10.27 10.77
C LEU A 132 -2.04 -11.56 10.21
N VAL A 133 -1.13 -11.47 9.24
CA VAL A 133 -0.54 -12.65 8.60
C VAL A 133 0.61 -13.20 9.44
N HIS A 134 1.56 -12.36 9.83
CA HIS A 134 2.76 -12.87 10.51
C HIS A 134 2.60 -13.04 12.02
N GLU A 135 1.86 -12.17 12.70
CA GLU A 135 1.69 -12.26 14.16
C GLU A 135 0.44 -13.07 14.55
N ALA A 136 -0.71 -12.79 13.93
CA ALA A 136 -1.96 -13.52 14.20
C ALA A 136 -2.13 -14.81 13.39
N GLY A 137 -1.23 -15.08 12.43
CA GLY A 137 -1.17 -16.34 11.70
C GLY A 137 -2.26 -16.54 10.64
N TRP A 138 -2.88 -15.46 10.15
CA TRP A 138 -3.91 -15.56 9.13
C TRP A 138 -3.33 -16.06 7.80
N PRO A 139 -4.02 -16.97 7.10
CA PRO A 139 -3.73 -17.25 5.70
C PRO A 139 -3.84 -15.97 4.86
N GLU A 140 -2.93 -15.76 3.90
CA GLU A 140 -2.99 -14.58 3.02
C GLU A 140 -4.33 -14.40 2.30
N PRO A 141 -5.02 -15.45 1.79
CA PRO A 141 -6.34 -15.28 1.18
C PRO A 141 -7.36 -14.70 2.16
N GLU A 142 -7.29 -15.05 3.44
CA GLU A 142 -8.17 -14.53 4.48
C GLU A 142 -7.89 -13.05 4.77
N PHE A 143 -6.61 -12.67 4.86
CA PHE A 143 -6.22 -11.26 4.99
C PHE A 143 -6.72 -10.42 3.81
N ARG A 144 -6.55 -10.92 2.59
CA ARG A 144 -6.97 -10.26 1.34
C ARG A 144 -8.48 -10.04 1.31
N ASP A 145 -9.26 -11.07 1.61
CA ASP A 145 -10.72 -11.02 1.63
C ASP A 145 -11.24 -10.07 2.72
N TRP A 146 -10.63 -10.12 3.90
CA TRP A 146 -10.92 -9.21 5.00
C TRP A 146 -10.60 -7.76 4.64
N LEU A 147 -9.45 -7.51 4.03
CA LEU A 147 -9.01 -6.17 3.64
C LEU A 147 -9.95 -5.58 2.58
N ALA A 148 -10.28 -6.35 1.55
CA ALA A 148 -11.23 -5.96 0.51
C ALA A 148 -12.61 -5.65 1.11
N GLY A 149 -13.15 -6.54 1.94
CA GLY A 149 -14.42 -6.34 2.62
C GLY A 149 -14.45 -5.09 3.49
N THR A 150 -13.38 -4.85 4.24
CA THR A 150 -13.25 -3.69 5.13
C THR A 150 -13.15 -2.38 4.34
N MET A 151 -12.35 -2.36 3.27
CA MET A 151 -12.25 -1.19 2.39
C MET A 151 -13.62 -0.86 1.76
N ARG A 152 -14.33 -1.87 1.23
CA ARG A 152 -15.66 -1.68 0.63
C ARG A 152 -16.66 -1.12 1.65
N ALA A 153 -16.74 -1.71 2.84
CA ALA A 153 -17.65 -1.25 3.90
C ALA A 153 -17.33 0.17 4.39
N ALA A 154 -16.05 0.54 4.41
CA ALA A 154 -15.62 1.87 4.84
C ALA A 154 -15.85 2.96 3.77
N LEU A 155 -15.73 2.61 2.49
CA LEU A 155 -15.64 3.58 1.39
C LEU A 155 -16.88 3.63 0.50
N LEU A 156 -17.65 2.54 0.39
CA LEU A 156 -18.76 2.44 -0.56
C LEU A 156 -20.11 2.57 0.17
N PRO A 157 -21.19 2.93 -0.55
CA PRO A 157 -22.55 2.82 -0.02
C PRO A 157 -22.85 1.38 0.42
N GLY A 158 -23.58 1.22 1.52
CA GLY A 158 -24.10 -0.09 1.90
C GLY A 158 -25.05 -0.61 0.82
N SER A 159 -25.03 -1.91 0.58
CA SER A 159 -26.09 -2.56 -0.19
C SER A 159 -27.40 -2.39 0.58
N ALA A 160 -28.38 -1.70 -0.02
CA ALA A 160 -29.74 -1.61 0.50
C ALA A 160 -30.44 -2.97 0.42
#